data_AF-A0A920HVQ2-F1
#
_entry.id   AF-A0A920HVQ2-F1
#
_cell.length_a   1.000
_cell.length_b   1.000
_cell.length_c   1.000
_cell.angle_alpha   90.00
_cell.angle_beta   90.00
_cell.angle_gamma   90.00
#
_symmetry.space_group_name_H-M   'P 1'
#
loop_
_entity.id
_entity.type
_entity.pdbx_description
1 polymer ?
#
loop_
_entity_poly.entity_id
_entity_poly.type
_entity_poly.pdbx_seq_one_letter_code
_entity_poly.pdbx_strand_id
1 'polypeptide(L)'
;MIYLLKHGERNRAIIETIYACGLRVTELINLKISNIFFKDNFLKIIGKGNKERLCPIANKTLSYLKIYIDEIRNHSIIKEKDSDIVF
;
A
#
# COMPACT_ATOMS: atom_id res chain seq x y z
N MET A 1 15.81 5.38 19.84
CA MET A 1 16.18 4.39 18.80
C MET A 1 15.01 4.02 17.88
N ILE A 2 14.17 4.99 17.45
CA ILE A 2 12.95 4.71 16.65
C ILE A 2 12.95 5.49 15.31
N TYR A 3 13.79 6.52 15.16
CA TYR A 3 13.76 7.40 13.99
C TYR A 3 14.50 6.86 12.74
N LEU A 4 15.40 5.89 12.87
CA LEU A 4 16.22 5.41 11.74
C LEU A 4 15.59 4.28 10.91
N LEU A 5 14.57 3.58 11.44
CA LEU A 5 13.93 2.44 10.74
C LEU A 5 12.66 2.82 9.94
N LYS A 6 12.09 4.01 10.14
CA LYS A 6 10.81 4.43 9.52
C LYS A 6 10.80 4.33 7.99
N HIS A 7 11.93 4.60 7.33
CA HIS A 7 12.02 4.51 5.88
C HIS A 7 12.18 3.07 5.37
N GLY A 8 12.79 2.18 6.16
CA GLY A 8 13.05 0.80 5.75
C GLY A 8 11.77 0.02 5.51
N GLU A 9 10.85 0.04 6.47
CA GLU A 9 9.58 -0.68 6.39
C GLU A 9 8.64 -0.10 5.32
N ARG A 10 8.59 1.23 5.16
CA ARG A 10 7.85 1.86 4.05
C ARG A 10 8.39 1.38 2.71
N ASN A 11 9.70 1.47 2.50
CA ASN A 11 10.31 1.10 1.23
C ASN A 11 10.14 -0.40 0.95
N ARG A 12 10.21 -1.24 1.99
CA ARG A 12 9.92 -2.67 1.91
C ARG A 12 8.48 -2.91 1.46
N ALA A 13 7.50 -2.29 2.11
CA ALA A 13 6.08 -2.40 1.74
C ALA A 13 5.84 -1.96 0.28
N ILE A 14 6.48 -0.87 -0.16
CA ILE A 14 6.44 -0.40 -1.55
C ILE A 14 6.96 -1.48 -2.52
N ILE A 15 8.17 -1.99 -2.28
CA ILE A 15 8.82 -2.96 -3.17
C ILE A 15 8.03 -4.27 -3.23
N GLU A 16 7.62 -4.78 -2.07
CA GLU A 16 6.82 -6.01 -1.97
C GLU A 16 5.47 -5.86 -2.68
N THR A 17 4.83 -4.70 -2.56
CA THR A 17 3.53 -4.42 -3.22
C THR A 17 3.67 -4.32 -4.73
N ILE A 18 4.71 -3.64 -5.24
CA ILE A 18 5.03 -3.61 -6.67
C ILE A 18 5.31 -5.02 -7.18
N TYR A 19 6.15 -5.78 -6.47
CA TYR A 19 6.58 -7.11 -6.88
C TYR A 19 5.42 -8.10 -6.89
N ALA A 20 4.59 -8.10 -5.85
CA ALA A 20 3.47 -9.03 -5.73
C ALA A 20 2.36 -8.76 -6.74
N CYS A 21 2.05 -7.48 -7.02
CA CYS A 21 0.88 -7.11 -7.83
C CYS A 21 1.22 -6.57 -9.23
N GLY A 22 2.50 -6.46 -9.58
CA GLY A 22 2.95 -5.90 -10.85
C GLY A 22 2.48 -4.45 -11.07
N LEU A 23 2.43 -3.65 -10.00
CA LEU A 23 1.96 -2.26 -10.05
C LEU A 23 2.96 -1.38 -10.80
N ARG A 24 2.45 -0.47 -11.64
CA ARG A 24 3.25 0.66 -12.13
C ARG A 24 3.40 1.71 -11.03
N VAL A 25 4.44 2.54 -11.13
CA VAL A 25 4.68 3.64 -10.17
C VAL A 25 3.45 4.54 -10.02
N THR A 26 2.79 4.88 -11.12
CA THR A 26 1.58 5.72 -11.10
C THR A 26 0.38 5.02 -10.44
N GLU A 27 0.29 3.70 -10.53
CA GLU A 27 -0.76 2.92 -9.86
C GLU A 27 -0.47 2.83 -8.35
N LEU A 28 0.80 2.69 -7.97
CA LEU A 28 1.24 2.64 -6.57
C LEU A 28 0.99 3.95 -5.82
N ILE A 29 1.40 5.10 -6.38
CA ILE A 29 1.25 6.40 -5.70
C ILE A 29 -0.22 6.82 -5.54
N ASN A 30 -1.12 6.22 -6.31
CA ASN A 30 -2.56 6.45 -6.23
C ASN A 30 -3.30 5.29 -5.54
N LEU A 31 -2.57 4.33 -4.97
CA LEU A 31 -3.17 3.20 -4.28
C LEU A 31 -3.89 3.69 -3.02
N LYS A 32 -5.12 3.23 -2.83
CA LYS A 32 -5.96 3.59 -1.70
C LYS A 32 -6.08 2.46 -0.69
N ILE A 33 -6.18 2.80 0.59
CA ILE A 33 -6.43 1.83 1.68
C ILE A 33 -7.78 1.15 1.44
N SER A 34 -8.79 1.91 1.00
CA SER A 34 -10.10 1.40 0.59
C SER A 34 -10.08 0.40 -0.59
N ASN A 35 -8.96 0.29 -1.31
CA ASN A 35 -8.78 -0.66 -2.40
C ASN A 35 -8.03 -1.94 -1.97
N ILE A 36 -7.68 -2.09 -0.69
CA ILE A 36 -7.01 -3.27 -0.14
C ILE A 36 -8.03 -4.11 0.63
N PHE A 37 -8.28 -5.33 0.17
CA PHE A 37 -9.23 -6.25 0.78
C PHE A 37 -8.47 -7.28 1.60
N PHE A 38 -8.13 -6.90 2.84
CA PHE A 38 -7.32 -7.73 3.74
C PHE A 38 -7.94 -9.09 4.09
N LYS A 39 -9.28 -9.20 4.09
CA LYS A 39 -9.97 -10.46 4.41
C LYS A 39 -9.96 -11.45 3.25
N ASP A 40 -10.04 -10.92 2.04
CA ASP A 40 -10.21 -11.70 0.81
C ASP A 40 -8.92 -11.86 0.02
N ASN A 41 -7.81 -11.28 0.51
CA ASN A 41 -6.48 -11.35 -0.06
C ASN A 41 -6.37 -10.85 -1.50
N PHE A 42 -7.04 -9.74 -1.82
CA PHE A 42 -6.89 -9.08 -3.11
C PHE A 42 -6.77 -7.57 -3.00
N LEU A 43 -6.25 -6.98 -4.07
CA LEU A 43 -6.03 -5.55 -4.21
C LEU A 43 -6.68 -5.07 -5.50
N LYS A 44 -7.48 -4.00 -5.40
CA LYS A 44 -8.13 -3.36 -6.54
C LYS A 44 -7.20 -2.30 -7.13
N ILE A 45 -6.80 -2.49 -8.37
CA ILE A 45 -5.86 -1.60 -9.07
C ILE A 45 -6.63 -0.82 -10.13
N ILE A 46 -6.48 0.51 -10.11
CA ILE A 46 -7.07 1.42 -11.09
C ILE A 46 -5.96 1.89 -12.04
N GLY A 47 -6.04 1.49 -13.30
CA GLY A 47 -5.07 1.81 -14.34
C GLY A 47 -5.54 2.90 -15.31
N LYS A 48 -4.84 3.03 -16.44
CA LYS A 48 -5.15 4.02 -17.49
C LYS A 48 -6.58 3.83 -18.01
N GLY A 49 -7.31 4.94 -18.14
CA GLY A 49 -8.70 4.95 -18.61
C GLY A 49 -9.70 4.41 -17.59
N ASN A 50 -9.40 4.51 -16.29
CA ASN A 50 -10.21 3.98 -15.19
C ASN A 50 -10.51 2.48 -15.31
N LYS A 51 -9.61 1.72 -15.96
CA LYS A 51 -9.73 0.27 -16.01
C LYS A 51 -9.35 -0.32 -14.67
N GLU A 52 -10.26 -1.10 -14.10
CA GLU A 52 -10.06 -1.78 -12.83
C GLU A 52 -9.61 -3.23 -13.05
N ARG A 53 -8.71 -3.71 -12.19
CA ARG A 53 -8.37 -5.14 -12.09
C ARG A 53 -8.27 -5.54 -10.63
N LEU A 54 -8.69 -6.76 -10.32
CA LEU A 54 -8.45 -7.38 -9.01
C LEU A 54 -7.19 -8.23 -9.11
N CYS A 55 -6.23 -7.98 -8.23
CA CYS A 55 -4.99 -8.73 -8.17
C CYS A 55 -4.92 -9.48 -6.83
N PRO A 56 -4.81 -10.82 -6.83
CA PRO A 56 -4.57 -11.55 -5.61
C PRO A 56 -3.20 -11.18 -5.04
N ILE A 57 -3.10 -11.09 -3.72
CA ILE A 57 -1.89 -10.69 -3.02
C ILE A 57 -1.55 -11.72 -1.95
N ALA A 58 -0.27 -12.02 -1.79
CA ALA A 58 0.17 -12.97 -0.79
C ALA A 58 -0.05 -12.43 0.64
N ASN A 59 -0.43 -13.29 1.57
CA ASN A 59 -0.61 -12.95 2.99
C ASN A 59 0.61 -12.21 3.57
N LYS A 60 1.82 -12.63 3.17
CA LYS A 60 3.08 -12.00 3.61
C LYS A 60 3.16 -10.52 3.22
N THR A 61 2.81 -10.18 1.98
CA THR A 61 2.81 -8.79 1.51
C THR A 61 1.72 -7.97 2.21
N LEU A 62 0.55 -8.57 2.44
CA LEU A 62 -0.51 -7.93 3.24
C LEU A 62 -0.08 -7.66 4.68
N SER A 63 0.69 -8.55 5.29
CA SER A 63 1.24 -8.32 6.63
C SER A 63 2.16 -7.10 6.65
N TYR A 64 3.06 -6.95 5.67
CA TYR A 64 3.93 -5.77 5.59
C TYR A 64 3.14 -4.48 5.33
N LEU A 65 2.14 -4.52 4.43
CA LEU A 65 1.24 -3.39 4.20
C LEU A 65 0.51 -2.99 5.48
N LYS A 66 -0.01 -3.96 6.22
CA LYS A 66 -0.73 -3.73 7.47
C LYS A 66 0.17 -3.12 8.54
N ILE A 67 1.37 -3.67 8.74
CA ILE A 67 2.37 -3.10 9.67
C ILE A 67 2.69 -1.65 9.28
N TYR A 68 2.93 -1.39 7.99
CA TYR A 68 3.21 -0.04 7.53
C TYR A 68 2.03 0.92 7.79
N ILE A 69 0.80 0.52 7.49
CA ILE A 69 -0.40 1.36 7.69
C ILE A 69 -0.64 1.61 9.19
N ASP A 70 -0.62 0.55 10.00
CA ASP A 70 -1.05 0.58 11.40
C ASP A 70 0.05 1.08 12.36
N GLU A 71 1.33 0.92 12.04
CA GLU A 71 2.43 1.25 12.97
C GLU A 71 3.32 2.41 12.50
N ILE A 72 3.29 2.78 11.21
CA ILE A 72 4.22 3.77 10.66
C ILE A 72 3.47 4.94 10.05
N ARG A 73 2.52 4.67 9.15
CA ARG A 73 1.73 5.70 8.47
C ARG A 73 0.88 6.51 9.45
N ASN A 74 0.26 5.86 10.43
CA ASN A 74 -0.55 6.51 11.47
C ASN A 74 0.19 7.58 12.28
N HIS A 75 1.52 7.51 12.35
CA HIS A 75 2.37 8.51 13.03
C HIS A 75 2.83 9.64 12.09
N SER A 76 2.38 9.67 10.84
CA SER A 76 2.73 10.68 9.85
C SER A 76 1.67 11.78 9.79
N ILE A 77 2.10 13.03 9.57
CA ILE A 77 1.17 14.15 9.38
C ILE A 77 0.62 14.06 7.96
N ILE A 78 -0.62 13.59 7.83
CA ILE A 78 -1.30 13.39 6.54
C ILE A 78 -2.39 14.45 6.40
N LYS A 79 -2.48 15.07 5.22
CA LYS A 79 -3.58 15.99 4.91
C LYS A 79 -4.86 15.18 4.79
N GLU A 80 -5.98 15.72 5.25
CA GLU A 80 -7.28 15.03 5.23
C GLU A 80 -7.64 14.44 3.85
N LYS A 81 -7.35 15.20 2.78
CA LYS A 81 -7.54 14.76 1.39
C LYS A 81 -6.74 13.53 0.96
N ASP A 82 -5.64 13.22 1.65
CA ASP A 82 -4.70 12.13 1.34
C ASP A 82 -4.81 10.99 2.38
N SER A 83 -5.81 11.04 3.27
CA SER A 83 -6.03 10.06 4.34
C SER A 83 -6.21 8.63 3.82
N ASP A 84 -6.89 8.46 2.69
CA ASP A 84 -7.13 7.16 2.07
C ASP A 84 -5.99 6.69 1.15
N ILE A 85 -4.96 7.51 0.88
CA ILE A 85 -3.79 7.07 0.10
C ILE A 85 -2.95 6.12 0.97
N VAL A 86 -2.33 5.09 0.39
CA VAL A 86 -1.49 4.15 1.16
C VAL A 86 -0.12 4.74 1.46
N PHE A 87 0.62 5.24 0.46
CA PHE A 87 2.02 5.67 0.60
C PHE A 87 2.20 7.19 0.70
#